data_AF-A0A3C0US25-F1
#
_entry.id   AF-A0A3C0US25-F1
#
_cell.length_a   1.000
_cell.length_b   1.000
_cell.length_c   1.000
_cell.angle_alpha   90.00
_cell.angle_beta   90.00
_cell.angle_gamma   90.00
#
_symmetry.space_group_name_H-M   'P 1'
#
loop_
_entity.id
_entity.type
_entity.pdbx_description
1 polymer ?
#
loop_
_entity_poly.entity_id
_entity_poly.type
_entity_poly.pdbx_seq_one_letter_code
_entity_poly.pdbx_strand_id
1 'polypeptide(L)'
;QSQENADQTAGTIYAISTVGGILATFLAGFVLIPELGIQTTATFTGLVLMGFSAIGMFSRKQKMQAVLTFGLFVFFVPFVYSQPTADPAITVQYQSSGILGEWTVVDHKGFAKDGRPVNTRQLLLNGIDQTFTSVGIEPFSVWRYPHKVTALAGIKPAKSKALLLGMGGGSIAHNLIRLGFELDIVELDERIPFIAEKWFGYDPTSTNLVIDDARHYIRNTTKKYDVVILDIVNGEVQPSHMFTIEGLKELKAALNKDALVIVNFQGQLDTDDLELSRAPRSVIKTFESIGYKMFAVKNEKKSISADLLIYGTPGSLNIKEALSQNLRYNDILPNDHFSAADYVPISGYELGDVEVMTDDKPNLELLNTPTVLNWRKNKIEYTVNGLIKKGVPIY
;
A
#
# COMPACT_ATOMS: atom_id res chain seq x y z
N GLN A 1 27.50 2.09 56.29
CA GLN A 1 27.82 3.28 55.46
C GLN A 1 28.29 2.94 54.05
N SER A 2 29.26 2.04 53.80
CA SER A 2 29.67 1.73 52.40
C SER A 2 28.63 0.95 51.59
N GLN A 3 27.87 0.06 52.25
CA GLN A 3 26.88 -0.80 51.60
C GLN A 3 25.57 -0.04 51.28
N GLU A 4 25.05 0.75 52.23
CA GLU A 4 23.89 1.64 52.05
C GLU A 4 24.09 2.65 50.91
N ASN A 5 25.28 3.26 50.82
CA ASN A 5 25.61 4.18 49.73
C ASN A 5 25.69 3.45 48.37
N ALA A 6 26.14 2.19 48.35
CA ALA A 6 26.18 1.38 47.13
C ALA A 6 24.77 1.01 46.67
N ASP A 7 23.88 0.64 47.60
CA ASP A 7 22.48 0.30 47.32
C ASP A 7 21.70 1.52 46.81
N GLN A 8 21.92 2.69 47.42
CA GLN A 8 21.27 3.94 47.00
C GLN A 8 21.79 4.41 45.63
N THR A 9 23.07 4.24 45.35
CA THR A 9 23.67 4.53 44.03
C THR A 9 23.13 3.59 42.96
N ALA A 10 23.06 2.29 43.26
CA ALA A 10 22.49 1.28 42.36
C ALA A 10 21.01 1.57 42.06
N GLY A 11 20.21 1.91 43.08
CA GLY A 11 18.81 2.30 42.93
C GLY A 11 18.62 3.55 42.06
N THR A 12 19.48 4.56 42.24
CA THR A 12 19.45 5.79 41.43
C THR A 12 19.79 5.51 39.96
N ILE A 13 20.83 4.72 39.69
CA ILE A 13 21.20 4.31 38.33
C ILE A 13 20.04 3.55 37.67
N TYR A 14 19.40 2.65 38.41
CA TYR A 14 18.26 1.89 37.91
C TYR A 14 17.08 2.82 37.57
N ALA A 15 16.73 3.75 38.47
CA ALA A 15 15.66 4.72 38.22
C ALA A 15 15.92 5.61 37.00
N ILE A 16 17.15 6.13 36.85
CA ILE A 16 17.54 6.92 35.68
C ILE A 16 17.45 6.08 34.40
N SER A 17 17.91 4.82 34.45
CA SER A 17 17.82 3.90 33.31
C SER A 17 16.37 3.63 32.91
N THR A 18 15.46 3.42 33.86
CA THR A 18 14.04 3.20 33.59
C THR A 18 13.39 4.44 32.96
N VAL A 19 13.60 5.62 33.54
CA VAL A 19 13.04 6.87 33.00
C VAL A 19 13.60 7.16 31.61
N GLY A 20 14.91 7.00 31.43
CA GLY A 20 15.57 7.17 30.14
C GLY A 20 15.06 6.19 29.09
N GLY A 21 14.85 4.93 29.47
CA GLY A 21 14.28 3.89 28.60
C GLY A 21 12.87 4.25 28.12
N ILE A 22 12.00 4.68 29.03
CA ILE A 22 10.63 5.11 28.69
C ILE A 22 10.67 6.28 27.70
N LEU A 23 11.45 7.32 28.00
CA LEU A 23 11.57 8.49 27.12
C LEU A 23 12.16 8.12 25.76
N ALA A 24 13.15 7.24 25.72
CA ALA A 24 13.75 6.75 24.48
C ALA A 24 12.75 5.95 23.64
N THR A 25 11.87 5.15 24.26
CA THR A 25 10.81 4.42 23.55
C THR A 25 9.83 5.39 22.89
N PHE A 26 9.40 6.44 23.59
CA PHE A 26 8.52 7.45 22.99
C PHE A 26 9.21 8.24 21.87
N LEU A 27 10.45 8.67 22.10
CA LEU A 27 11.24 9.40 21.12
C LEU A 27 11.47 8.54 19.86
N ALA A 28 11.83 7.27 20.03
CA ALA A 28 12.05 6.36 18.91
C ALA A 28 10.75 6.07 18.16
N GLY A 29 9.68 5.70 18.87
CA GLY A 29 8.43 5.24 18.26
C GLY A 29 7.60 6.34 17.62
N PHE A 30 7.58 7.55 18.20
CA PHE A 30 6.70 8.64 17.75
C PHE A 30 7.42 9.78 17.04
N VAL A 31 8.76 9.83 17.06
CA VAL A 31 9.52 10.92 16.43
C VAL A 31 10.57 10.37 15.46
N LEU A 32 11.52 9.56 15.93
CA LEU A 32 12.64 9.14 15.09
C LEU A 32 12.21 8.19 13.98
N ILE A 33 11.46 7.12 14.29
CA ILE A 33 11.04 6.14 13.27
C ILE A 33 10.06 6.74 12.26
N PRO A 34 9.04 7.53 12.65
CA PRO A 34 8.15 8.17 11.68
C PRO A 34 8.86 9.12 10.73
N GLU A 35 9.77 9.97 11.24
CA GLU A 35 10.41 11.03 10.45
C GLU A 35 11.67 10.59 9.69
N LEU A 36 12.50 9.74 10.32
CA LEU A 36 13.81 9.34 9.79
C LEU A 36 13.82 7.91 9.22
N GLY A 37 12.78 7.14 9.49
CA GLY A 37 12.73 5.71 9.19
C GLY A 37 13.52 4.84 10.17
N ILE A 38 13.30 3.53 10.06
CA ILE A 38 13.89 2.54 10.96
C ILE A 38 15.42 2.48 10.80
N GLN A 39 15.93 2.49 9.56
CA GLN A 39 17.36 2.33 9.30
C GLN A 39 18.19 3.50 9.82
N THR A 40 17.78 4.73 9.51
CA THR A 40 18.45 5.94 9.99
C THR A 40 18.39 6.01 11.52
N THR A 41 17.24 5.69 12.11
CA THR A 41 17.07 5.67 13.58
C THR A 41 18.00 4.64 14.24
N ALA A 42 18.05 3.42 13.72
CA ALA A 42 18.91 2.36 14.24
C ALA A 42 20.40 2.73 14.12
N THR A 43 20.79 3.24 12.95
CA THR A 43 22.16 3.66 12.67
C THR A 43 22.56 4.85 13.55
N PHE A 44 21.73 5.88 13.65
CA PHE A 44 21.96 7.03 14.51
C PHE A 44 22.11 6.62 15.97
N THR A 45 21.22 5.76 16.47
CA THR A 45 21.30 5.24 17.84
C THR A 45 22.60 4.47 18.06
N GLY A 46 23.01 3.63 17.11
CA GLY A 46 24.28 2.91 17.15
C GLY A 46 25.49 3.85 17.17
N LEU A 47 25.50 4.90 16.35
CA LEU A 47 26.53 5.93 16.31
C LEU A 47 26.63 6.69 17.64
N VAL A 48 25.50 7.03 18.26
CA VAL A 48 25.44 7.68 19.58
C VAL A 48 26.03 6.77 20.66
N LEU A 49 25.66 5.48 20.68
CA LEU A 49 26.19 4.50 21.64
C LEU A 49 27.70 4.26 21.47
N MET A 50 28.19 4.21 20.22
CA MET A 50 29.62 4.13 19.93
C MET A 50 30.36 5.39 20.44
N GLY A 51 29.77 6.57 20.25
CA GLY A 51 30.29 7.83 20.78
C GLY A 51 30.43 7.82 22.31
N PHE A 52 29.37 7.44 23.03
CA PHE A 52 29.42 7.30 24.50
C PHE A 52 30.47 6.28 24.96
N SER A 53 30.60 5.16 24.24
CA SER A 53 31.60 4.13 24.53
C SER A 53 33.02 4.68 24.38
N ALA A 54 33.30 5.42 23.30
CA ALA A 54 34.61 6.03 23.06
C ALA A 54 34.96 7.07 24.15
N ILE A 55 33.98 7.91 24.55
CA ILE A 55 34.15 8.89 25.65
C ILE A 55 34.46 8.18 26.98
N GLY A 56 33.74 7.10 27.28
CA GLY A 56 33.95 6.30 28.49
C GLY A 56 35.35 5.66 28.52
N MET A 57 35.80 5.10 27.40
CA MET A 57 37.14 4.52 27.27
C MET A 57 38.25 5.57 27.40
N PHE A 58 38.05 6.75 26.81
CA PHE A 58 39.00 7.87 26.94
C PHE A 58 39.15 8.30 28.41
N SER A 59 38.03 8.39 29.13
CA SER A 59 37.99 8.73 30.56
C SER A 59 38.70 7.71 31.45
N ARG A 60 38.74 6.44 31.03
CA ARG A 60 39.46 5.34 31.72
C ARG A 60 40.92 5.17 31.27
N LYS A 61 41.48 6.13 30.52
CA LYS A 61 42.83 6.09 29.93
C LYS A 61 43.08 4.92 28.96
N GLN A 62 42.02 4.27 28.45
CA GLN A 62 42.09 3.18 27.47
C GLN A 62 42.23 3.73 26.04
N LYS A 63 43.27 4.53 25.79
CA LYS A 63 43.39 5.34 24.55
C LYS A 63 43.39 4.52 23.26
N MET A 64 44.05 3.35 23.25
CA MET A 64 44.08 2.48 22.07
C MET A 64 42.68 1.95 21.71
N GLN A 65 41.89 1.54 22.71
CA GLN A 65 40.53 1.06 22.50
C GLN A 65 39.61 2.19 22.04
N ALA A 66 39.73 3.39 22.61
CA ALA A 66 38.99 4.56 22.17
C ALA A 66 39.28 4.94 20.71
N VAL A 67 40.56 4.87 20.29
CA VAL A 67 40.97 5.12 18.90
C VAL A 67 40.42 4.04 17.96
N LEU A 68 40.42 2.77 18.35
CA LEU A 68 39.83 1.69 17.56
C LEU A 68 38.31 1.85 17.41
N THR A 69 37.59 2.19 18.49
CA THR A 69 36.15 2.46 18.45
C THR A 69 35.83 3.69 17.59
N PHE A 70 36.62 4.75 17.69
CA PHE A 70 36.47 5.93 16.83
C PHE A 70 36.78 5.61 15.36
N GLY A 71 37.79 4.77 15.10
CA GLY A 71 38.09 4.29 13.76
C GLY A 71 36.93 3.49 13.15
N LEU A 72 36.30 2.61 13.93
CA LEU A 72 35.07 1.90 13.52
C LEU A 72 33.92 2.88 13.25
N PHE A 73 33.71 3.87 14.14
CA PHE A 73 32.70 4.91 13.94
C PHE A 73 32.91 5.64 12.60
N VAL A 74 34.11 6.13 12.32
CA VAL A 74 34.44 6.82 11.06
C VAL A 74 34.31 5.89 9.87
N PHE A 75 34.64 4.60 10.01
CA PHE A 75 34.49 3.62 8.95
C PHE A 75 33.03 3.34 8.59
N PHE A 76 32.12 3.29 9.57
CA PHE A 76 30.70 3.00 9.33
C PHE A 76 29.88 4.21 8.86
N VAL A 77 30.28 5.44 9.18
CA VAL A 77 29.57 6.68 8.75
C VAL A 77 29.34 6.76 7.23
N PRO A 78 30.32 6.46 6.35
CA PRO A 78 30.10 6.43 4.90
C PRO A 78 29.06 5.40 4.43
N PHE A 79 28.84 4.31 5.17
CA PHE A 79 27.82 3.31 4.82
C PHE A 79 26.40 3.77 5.18
N VAL A 80 26.26 4.87 5.92
CA VAL A 80 24.98 5.51 6.26
C VAL A 80 24.49 6.42 5.13
N TYR A 81 25.42 6.99 4.37
CA TYR A 81 25.10 7.83 3.22
C TYR A 81 25.06 6.97 1.96
N SER A 82 23.90 6.95 1.29
CA SER A 82 23.57 6.06 0.18
C SER A 82 24.69 5.84 -0.84
N GLN A 83 24.87 4.58 -1.23
CA GLN A 83 25.63 4.21 -2.42
C GLN A 83 24.92 4.80 -3.66
N PRO A 84 25.66 5.38 -4.63
CA PRO A 84 25.07 5.80 -5.90
C PRO A 84 24.49 4.59 -6.64
N THR A 85 23.39 4.80 -7.37
CA THR A 85 22.80 3.78 -8.24
C THR A 85 23.83 3.29 -9.25
N ALA A 86 24.08 1.98 -9.28
CA ALA A 86 25.14 1.38 -10.07
C ALA A 86 24.83 1.33 -11.58
N ASP A 87 23.55 1.43 -11.98
CA ASP A 87 23.10 1.34 -13.36
C ASP A 87 22.63 2.71 -13.91
N PRO A 88 23.23 3.24 -15.00
CA PRO A 88 22.82 4.51 -15.62
C PRO A 88 21.42 4.47 -16.28
N ALA A 89 20.85 3.27 -16.46
CA ALA A 89 19.48 3.08 -16.95
C ALA A 89 18.43 3.22 -15.83
N ILE A 90 18.84 3.33 -14.56
CA ILE A 90 17.94 3.55 -13.43
C ILE A 90 18.23 4.90 -12.78
N THR A 91 17.17 5.57 -12.35
CA THR A 91 17.30 6.79 -11.53
C THR A 91 16.29 6.73 -10.40
N VAL A 92 16.78 6.75 -9.16
CA VAL A 92 15.93 6.93 -7.98
C VAL A 92 15.57 8.41 -7.89
N GLN A 93 14.29 8.72 -8.08
CA GLN A 93 13.77 10.08 -8.06
C GLN A 93 13.42 10.54 -6.64
N TYR A 94 12.99 9.59 -5.80
CA TYR A 94 12.57 9.85 -4.43
C TYR A 94 12.69 8.59 -3.58
N GLN A 95 13.03 8.78 -2.31
CA GLN A 95 12.97 7.73 -1.30
C GLN A 95 12.57 8.34 0.04
N SER A 96 11.63 7.72 0.73
CA SER A 96 11.23 8.11 2.08
C SER A 96 10.81 6.89 2.88
N SER A 97 11.46 6.69 4.02
CA SER A 97 11.15 5.62 4.96
C SER A 97 10.34 6.17 6.14
N GLY A 98 9.40 5.40 6.66
CA GLY A 98 8.55 5.79 7.79
C GLY A 98 7.85 4.57 8.40
N ILE A 99 6.95 4.80 9.36
CA ILE A 99 6.27 3.70 10.07
C ILE A 99 5.36 2.87 9.16
N LEU A 100 4.82 3.47 8.09
CA LEU A 100 3.98 2.80 7.10
C LEU A 100 4.79 2.13 5.98
N GLY A 101 6.12 2.13 6.08
CA GLY A 101 7.03 1.53 5.12
C GLY A 101 7.84 2.54 4.33
N GLU A 102 8.60 2.00 3.38
CA GLU A 102 9.46 2.75 2.47
C GLU A 102 8.79 2.98 1.13
N TRP A 103 8.67 4.25 0.76
CA TRP A 103 8.30 4.66 -0.58
C TRP A 103 9.53 4.96 -1.41
N THR A 104 9.59 4.37 -2.60
CA THR A 104 10.65 4.63 -3.59
C THR A 104 10.03 4.95 -4.95
N VAL A 105 10.40 6.09 -5.53
CA VAL A 105 10.08 6.42 -6.93
C VAL A 105 11.31 6.16 -7.77
N VAL A 106 11.16 5.28 -8.76
CA VAL A 106 12.24 4.88 -9.65
C VAL A 106 11.84 5.06 -11.10
N ASP A 107 12.74 5.66 -11.87
CA ASP A 107 12.66 5.72 -13.32
C ASP A 107 13.56 4.66 -13.94
N HIS A 108 13.02 3.96 -14.94
CA HIS A 108 13.74 3.02 -15.78
C HIS A 108 13.77 3.51 -17.21
N LYS A 109 14.96 3.51 -17.80
CA LYS A 109 15.17 3.70 -19.23
C LYS A 109 15.22 2.33 -19.90
N GLY A 110 14.36 2.12 -20.88
CA GLY A 110 14.30 0.87 -21.63
C GLY A 110 13.86 1.10 -23.07
N PHE A 111 13.49 0.02 -23.74
CA PHE A 111 12.98 0.04 -25.09
C PHE A 111 11.68 -0.77 -25.14
N ALA A 112 10.66 -0.26 -25.84
CA ALA A 112 9.48 -1.02 -26.19
C ALA A 112 9.82 -2.18 -27.15
N LYS A 113 8.87 -3.08 -27.38
CA LYS A 113 9.05 -4.23 -28.28
C LYS A 113 9.41 -3.85 -29.72
N ASP A 114 9.05 -2.63 -30.14
CA ASP A 114 9.35 -2.04 -31.44
C ASP A 114 10.72 -1.33 -31.48
N GLY A 115 11.49 -1.37 -30.39
CA GLY A 115 12.80 -0.73 -30.27
C GLY A 115 12.75 0.77 -29.95
N ARG A 116 11.56 1.35 -29.73
CA ARG A 116 11.43 2.76 -29.35
C ARG A 116 11.86 2.95 -27.89
N PRO A 117 12.66 3.97 -27.54
CA PRO A 117 13.01 4.22 -26.15
C PRO A 117 11.75 4.54 -25.35
N VAL A 118 11.62 3.92 -24.19
CA VAL A 118 10.55 4.15 -23.23
C VAL A 118 11.17 4.40 -21.87
N ASN A 119 10.77 5.51 -21.26
CA ASN A 119 11.07 5.80 -19.88
C ASN A 119 9.82 5.48 -19.07
N THR A 120 9.98 4.60 -18.10
CA THR A 120 8.91 4.17 -17.21
C THR A 120 9.18 4.63 -15.79
N ARG A 121 8.12 4.92 -15.05
CA ARG A 121 8.19 5.34 -13.66
C ARG A 121 7.39 4.39 -12.78
N GLN A 122 8.00 3.97 -11.68
CA GLN A 122 7.39 3.07 -10.71
C GLN A 122 7.37 3.72 -9.33
N LEU A 123 6.25 3.57 -8.63
CA LEU A 123 6.13 3.81 -7.20
C LEU A 123 6.18 2.45 -6.50
N LEU A 124 7.11 2.29 -5.56
CA LEU A 124 7.32 1.08 -4.80
C LEU A 124 7.01 1.34 -3.32
N LEU A 125 6.32 0.41 -2.68
CA LEU A 125 6.19 0.32 -1.22
C LEU A 125 6.93 -0.92 -0.73
N ASN A 126 7.99 -0.75 0.05
CA ASN A 126 8.86 -1.84 0.53
C ASN A 126 9.34 -2.73 -0.64
N GLY A 127 9.70 -2.11 -1.77
CA GLY A 127 10.13 -2.80 -3.00
C GLY A 127 9.02 -3.42 -3.85
N ILE A 128 7.75 -3.34 -3.43
CA ILE A 128 6.61 -3.88 -4.18
C ILE A 128 5.95 -2.78 -4.99
N ASP A 129 5.79 -3.02 -6.30
CA ASP A 129 5.16 -2.06 -7.22
C ASP A 129 3.73 -1.71 -6.79
N GLN A 130 3.44 -0.43 -6.63
CA GLN A 130 2.12 0.12 -6.30
C GLN A 130 1.54 0.95 -7.46
N THR A 131 2.39 1.61 -8.24
CA THR A 131 1.97 2.35 -9.44
C THR A 131 3.04 2.26 -10.50
N PHE A 132 2.61 2.15 -11.76
CA PHE A 132 3.51 2.04 -12.90
C PHE A 132 2.96 2.85 -14.08
N THR A 133 3.70 3.89 -14.47
CA THR A 133 3.38 4.80 -15.58
C THR A 133 4.54 4.89 -16.59
N SER A 134 4.29 5.58 -17.72
CA SER A 134 5.36 6.06 -18.61
C SER A 134 5.66 7.52 -18.28
N VAL A 135 6.94 7.88 -18.29
CA VAL A 135 7.40 9.26 -18.02
C VAL A 135 6.88 10.20 -19.09
N GLY A 136 6.23 11.28 -18.67
CA GLY A 136 5.57 12.27 -19.52
C GLY A 136 4.13 11.94 -19.89
N ILE A 137 3.59 10.81 -19.43
CA ILE A 137 2.20 10.38 -19.67
C ILE A 137 1.47 10.15 -18.33
N GLU A 138 2.10 10.45 -17.20
CA GLU A 138 1.44 10.36 -15.89
C GLU A 138 0.20 11.26 -15.81
N PRO A 139 -0.82 10.89 -15.01
CA PRO A 139 -0.94 9.69 -14.16
C PRO A 139 -1.43 8.43 -14.91
N PHE A 140 -1.38 8.37 -16.24
CA PHE A 140 -1.90 7.22 -16.99
C PHE A 140 -1.11 5.93 -16.70
N SER A 141 -1.79 4.96 -16.10
CA SER A 141 -1.22 3.66 -15.73
C SER A 141 -0.87 2.81 -16.95
N VAL A 142 0.27 2.14 -16.90
CA VAL A 142 0.66 1.08 -17.84
C VAL A 142 -0.10 -0.22 -17.54
N TRP A 143 -0.47 -0.46 -16.29
CA TRP A 143 -1.32 -1.58 -15.91
C TRP A 143 -2.77 -1.36 -16.33
N ARG A 144 -3.46 -2.44 -16.70
CA ARG A 144 -4.85 -2.44 -17.15
C ARG A 144 -5.86 -2.35 -16.00
N TYR A 145 -5.48 -2.72 -14.78
CA TYR A 145 -6.43 -2.78 -13.65
C TYR A 145 -7.06 -1.42 -13.29
N PRO A 146 -6.32 -0.28 -13.24
CA PRO A 146 -6.93 1.01 -12.88
C PRO A 146 -7.96 1.46 -13.91
N HIS A 147 -7.69 1.16 -15.18
CA HIS A 147 -8.58 1.41 -16.31
C HIS A 147 -9.85 0.56 -16.22
N LYS A 148 -9.69 -0.73 -15.90
CA LYS A 148 -10.80 -1.67 -15.69
C LYS A 148 -11.68 -1.29 -14.48
N VAL A 149 -11.08 -0.90 -13.36
CA VAL A 149 -11.81 -0.39 -12.19
C VAL A 149 -12.62 0.85 -12.56
N THR A 150 -12.02 1.78 -13.30
CA THR A 150 -12.69 3.04 -13.66
C THR A 150 -13.77 2.83 -14.72
N ALA A 151 -13.56 1.92 -15.67
CA ALA A 151 -14.57 1.54 -16.64
C ALA A 151 -15.80 0.90 -15.98
N LEU A 152 -15.60 0.06 -14.97
CA LEU A 152 -16.69 -0.48 -14.16
C LEU A 152 -17.41 0.60 -13.35
N ALA A 153 -16.67 1.55 -12.75
CA ALA A 153 -17.27 2.71 -12.09
C ALA A 153 -18.15 3.53 -13.06
N GLY A 154 -17.73 3.62 -14.32
CA GLY A 154 -18.44 4.31 -15.41
C GLY A 154 -19.82 3.76 -15.78
N ILE A 155 -20.34 2.72 -15.11
CA ILE A 155 -21.77 2.39 -15.16
C ILE A 155 -22.64 3.44 -14.45
N LYS A 156 -22.03 4.25 -13.56
CA LYS A 156 -22.68 5.37 -12.90
C LYS A 156 -22.57 6.66 -13.72
N PRO A 157 -23.59 7.53 -13.66
CA PRO A 157 -23.60 8.77 -14.43
C PRO A 157 -22.55 9.78 -13.95
N ALA A 158 -22.28 10.80 -14.77
CA ALA A 158 -21.50 11.95 -14.36
C ALA A 158 -22.11 12.59 -13.12
N LYS A 159 -21.28 13.22 -12.29
CA LYS A 159 -21.65 13.86 -11.01
C LYS A 159 -22.09 12.90 -9.92
N SER A 160 -22.03 11.58 -10.16
CA SER A 160 -22.12 10.61 -9.07
C SER A 160 -20.97 10.81 -8.08
N LYS A 161 -21.23 10.51 -6.82
CA LYS A 161 -20.24 10.62 -5.74
C LYS A 161 -19.43 9.34 -5.65
N ALA A 162 -18.12 9.46 -5.82
CA ALA A 162 -17.17 8.36 -5.69
C ALA A 162 -16.31 8.55 -4.44
N LEU A 163 -16.06 7.45 -3.74
CA LEU A 163 -15.05 7.36 -2.68
C LEU A 163 -13.96 6.40 -3.13
N LEU A 164 -12.73 6.90 -3.24
CA LEU A 164 -11.55 6.09 -3.48
C LEU A 164 -10.79 5.93 -2.16
N LEU A 165 -10.62 4.69 -1.72
CA LEU A 165 -9.85 4.33 -0.54
C LEU A 165 -8.50 3.79 -1.02
N GLY A 166 -7.42 4.51 -0.72
CA GLY A 166 -6.09 4.29 -1.28
C GLY A 166 -5.90 5.02 -2.62
N MET A 167 -4.92 5.94 -2.67
CA MET A 167 -4.67 6.74 -3.87
C MET A 167 -3.61 6.13 -4.80
N GLY A 168 -2.56 5.55 -4.23
CA GLY A 168 -1.33 5.24 -4.96
C GLY A 168 -0.78 6.47 -5.70
N GLY A 169 -0.34 6.31 -6.94
CA GLY A 169 0.07 7.43 -7.79
C GLY A 169 -1.07 8.21 -8.46
N GLY A 170 -2.34 7.97 -8.11
CA GLY A 170 -3.47 8.77 -8.57
C GLY A 170 -4.08 8.37 -9.92
N SER A 171 -3.71 7.22 -10.50
CA SER A 171 -4.22 6.78 -11.81
C SER A 171 -5.75 6.55 -11.84
N ILE A 172 -6.31 5.91 -10.81
CA ILE A 172 -7.77 5.71 -10.70
C ILE A 172 -8.47 7.07 -10.51
N ALA A 173 -7.94 7.90 -9.61
CA ALA A 173 -8.48 9.23 -9.34
C ALA A 173 -8.59 10.08 -10.61
N HIS A 174 -7.51 10.13 -11.41
CA HIS A 174 -7.49 10.86 -12.67
C HIS A 174 -8.59 10.42 -13.64
N ASN A 175 -8.77 9.10 -13.81
CA ASN A 175 -9.79 8.58 -14.72
C ASN A 175 -11.21 8.85 -14.21
N LEU A 176 -11.46 8.79 -12.89
CA LEU A 176 -12.76 9.12 -12.30
C LEU A 176 -13.11 10.61 -12.50
N ILE A 177 -12.14 11.51 -12.34
CA ILE A 177 -12.33 12.95 -12.59
C ILE A 177 -12.65 13.20 -14.06
N ARG A 178 -11.97 12.51 -15.00
CA ARG A 178 -12.27 12.60 -16.44
C ARG A 178 -13.65 12.04 -16.78
N LEU A 179 -14.14 11.06 -16.03
CA LEU A 179 -15.52 10.60 -16.06
C LEU A 179 -16.49 11.55 -15.33
N GLY A 180 -16.02 12.67 -14.77
CA GLY A 180 -16.85 13.68 -14.14
C GLY A 180 -17.49 13.25 -12.82
N PHE A 181 -16.87 12.32 -12.07
CA PHE A 181 -17.30 11.99 -10.70
C PHE A 181 -16.97 13.11 -9.71
N GLU A 182 -17.80 13.28 -8.68
CA GLU A 182 -17.44 14.04 -7.47
C GLU A 182 -16.62 13.10 -6.57
N LEU A 183 -15.30 13.32 -6.49
CA LEU A 183 -14.37 12.36 -5.90
C LEU A 183 -13.88 12.80 -4.51
N ASP A 184 -14.15 11.97 -3.51
CA ASP A 184 -13.44 11.96 -2.24
C ASP A 184 -12.35 10.87 -2.28
N ILE A 185 -11.18 11.18 -1.74
CA ILE A 185 -10.07 10.22 -1.61
C ILE A 185 -9.67 10.13 -0.14
N VAL A 186 -9.50 8.91 0.37
CA VAL A 186 -8.95 8.66 1.71
C VAL A 186 -7.64 7.91 1.56
N GLU A 187 -6.58 8.49 2.10
CA GLU A 187 -5.23 7.94 2.06
C GLU A 187 -4.68 7.89 3.49
N LEU A 188 -4.04 6.77 3.85
CA LEU A 188 -3.50 6.59 5.19
C LEU A 188 -2.13 7.27 5.33
N ASP A 189 -1.32 7.24 4.28
CA ASP A 189 0.05 7.75 4.30
C ASP A 189 0.10 9.20 3.77
N GLU A 190 0.35 10.16 4.65
CA GLU A 190 0.43 11.58 4.32
C GLU A 190 1.51 11.95 3.29
N ARG A 191 2.47 11.06 3.04
CA ARG A 191 3.53 11.24 2.05
C ARG A 191 3.01 11.00 0.63
N ILE A 192 1.97 10.20 0.47
CA ILE A 192 1.47 9.77 -0.85
C ILE A 192 0.93 10.92 -1.70
N PRO A 193 0.10 11.86 -1.19
CA PRO A 193 -0.37 12.98 -2.01
C PRO A 193 0.77 13.81 -2.59
N PHE A 194 1.81 14.08 -1.78
CA PHE A 194 3.01 14.78 -2.24
C PHE A 194 3.73 13.99 -3.34
N ILE A 195 3.88 12.67 -3.17
CA ILE A 195 4.52 11.81 -4.17
C ILE A 195 3.72 11.79 -5.48
N ALA A 196 2.40 11.61 -5.38
CA ALA A 196 1.49 11.56 -6.51
C ALA A 196 1.50 12.89 -7.29
N GLU A 197 1.47 14.03 -6.60
CA GLU A 197 1.56 15.35 -7.23
C GLU A 197 2.91 15.52 -7.93
N LYS A 198 4.01 15.26 -7.21
CA LYS A 198 5.35 15.60 -7.67
C LYS A 198 5.85 14.73 -8.82
N TRP A 199 5.54 13.43 -8.80
CA TRP A 199 6.08 12.47 -9.77
C TRP A 199 5.03 11.78 -10.64
N PHE A 200 3.75 11.85 -10.28
CA PHE A 200 2.68 11.21 -11.06
C PHE A 200 1.64 12.21 -11.60
N GLY A 201 1.85 13.51 -11.45
CA GLY A 201 1.00 14.54 -12.08
C GLY A 201 -0.43 14.56 -11.54
N TYR A 202 -0.64 14.09 -10.32
CA TYR A 202 -1.91 14.26 -9.61
C TYR A 202 -2.15 15.74 -9.29
N ASP A 203 -3.36 16.24 -9.52
CA ASP A 203 -3.77 17.60 -9.19
C ASP A 203 -4.53 17.61 -7.85
N PRO A 204 -3.95 18.13 -6.75
CA PRO A 204 -4.60 18.13 -5.44
C PRO A 204 -5.83 19.03 -5.37
N THR A 205 -6.04 19.95 -6.33
CA THR A 205 -7.21 20.84 -6.35
C THR A 205 -8.45 20.19 -6.97
N SER A 206 -8.27 19.03 -7.62
CA SER A 206 -9.31 18.35 -8.38
C SER A 206 -10.18 17.39 -7.57
N THR A 207 -9.83 17.13 -6.30
CA THR A 207 -10.54 16.20 -5.42
C THR A 207 -10.58 16.69 -3.98
N ASN A 208 -11.41 16.07 -3.15
CA ASN A 208 -11.35 16.24 -1.71
C ASN A 208 -10.55 15.08 -1.09
N LEU A 209 -9.27 15.32 -0.82
CA LEU A 209 -8.35 14.35 -0.23
C LEU A 209 -8.33 14.47 1.29
N VAL A 210 -8.45 13.33 1.97
CA VAL A 210 -8.43 13.22 3.43
C VAL A 210 -7.33 12.24 3.85
N ILE A 211 -6.44 12.68 4.74
CA ILE A 211 -5.49 11.80 5.42
C ILE A 211 -6.18 11.17 6.62
N ASP A 212 -6.55 9.89 6.50
CA ASP A 212 -7.25 9.14 7.56
C ASP A 212 -7.17 7.63 7.29
N ASP A 213 -7.46 6.83 8.32
CA ASP A 213 -7.79 5.42 8.11
C ASP A 213 -9.14 5.30 7.38
N ALA A 214 -9.21 4.44 6.37
CA ALA A 214 -10.39 4.27 5.54
C ALA A 214 -11.64 3.91 6.36
N ARG A 215 -11.51 3.04 7.37
CA ARG A 215 -12.63 2.64 8.22
C ARG A 215 -13.04 3.76 9.16
N HIS A 216 -12.06 4.44 9.76
CA HIS A 216 -12.30 5.61 10.59
C HIS A 216 -13.08 6.69 9.83
N TYR A 217 -12.69 6.99 8.58
CA TYR A 217 -13.41 7.92 7.72
C TYR A 217 -14.86 7.47 7.46
N ILE A 218 -15.06 6.21 7.05
CA ILE A 218 -16.39 5.64 6.77
C ILE A 218 -17.31 5.74 7.97
N ARG A 219 -16.81 5.47 9.18
CA ARG A 219 -17.60 5.51 10.41
C ARG A 219 -18.07 6.92 10.76
N ASN A 220 -17.31 7.94 10.38
CA ASN A 220 -17.56 9.33 10.76
C ASN A 220 -18.21 10.17 9.65
N THR A 221 -18.18 9.71 8.40
CA THR A 221 -18.76 10.47 7.28
C THR A 221 -20.29 10.47 7.31
N THR A 222 -20.88 11.62 7.01
CA THR A 222 -22.32 11.75 6.77
C THR A 222 -22.69 11.69 5.28
N LYS A 223 -21.68 11.58 4.41
CA LYS A 223 -21.87 11.51 2.95
C LYS A 223 -22.39 10.13 2.55
N LYS A 224 -23.05 10.09 1.38
CA LYS A 224 -23.47 8.86 0.72
C LYS A 224 -22.80 8.78 -0.65
N TYR A 225 -22.30 7.61 -0.99
CA TYR A 225 -21.57 7.36 -2.23
C TYR A 225 -22.32 6.44 -3.18
N ASP A 226 -22.19 6.72 -4.48
CA ASP A 226 -22.70 5.90 -5.57
C ASP A 226 -21.68 4.85 -6.02
N VAL A 227 -20.40 5.14 -5.83
CA VAL A 227 -19.28 4.23 -6.10
C VAL A 227 -18.30 4.28 -4.94
N VAL A 228 -17.89 3.12 -4.43
CA VAL A 228 -16.75 3.02 -3.50
C VAL A 228 -15.74 2.03 -4.06
N ILE A 229 -14.47 2.45 -4.09
CA ILE A 229 -13.36 1.65 -4.58
C ILE A 229 -12.41 1.40 -3.41
N LEU A 230 -12.24 0.14 -3.05
CA LEU A 230 -11.27 -0.33 -2.08
C LEU A 230 -10.00 -0.73 -2.85
N ASP A 231 -9.07 0.21 -2.99
CA ASP A 231 -7.71 0.00 -3.53
C ASP A 231 -6.67 0.19 -2.42
N ILE A 232 -6.94 -0.44 -1.28
CA ILE A 232 -6.15 -0.33 -0.04
C ILE A 232 -5.29 -1.57 0.15
N VAL A 233 -3.97 -1.37 0.11
CA VAL A 233 -2.99 -2.44 0.28
C VAL A 233 -1.82 -1.92 1.13
N ASN A 234 -1.43 -2.69 2.14
CA ASN A 234 -0.18 -2.47 2.85
C ASN A 234 0.88 -3.38 2.24
N GLY A 235 1.50 -2.90 1.16
CA GLY A 235 2.41 -3.67 0.31
C GLY A 235 1.68 -4.73 -0.51
N GLU A 236 1.30 -5.83 0.12
CA GLU A 236 0.75 -7.04 -0.52
C GLU A 236 -0.55 -7.52 0.13
N VAL A 237 -0.98 -6.90 1.22
CA VAL A 237 -2.08 -7.38 2.07
C VAL A 237 -3.11 -6.28 2.31
N GLN A 238 -4.38 -6.62 2.12
CA GLN A 238 -5.50 -5.75 2.46
C GLN A 238 -5.69 -5.66 3.98
N PRO A 239 -6.02 -4.48 4.53
CA PRO A 239 -6.31 -4.32 5.95
C PRO A 239 -7.56 -5.12 6.34
N SER A 240 -7.39 -6.12 7.20
CA SER A 240 -8.47 -7.06 7.59
C SER A 240 -9.67 -6.38 8.23
N HIS A 241 -9.46 -5.31 9.00
CA HIS A 241 -10.51 -4.58 9.69
C HIS A 241 -11.54 -3.94 8.73
N MET A 242 -11.23 -3.79 7.44
CA MET A 242 -12.17 -3.29 6.43
C MET A 242 -13.16 -4.36 5.94
N PHE A 243 -12.83 -5.64 6.08
CA PHE A 243 -13.56 -6.76 5.50
C PHE A 243 -14.34 -7.58 6.53
N THR A 244 -14.59 -7.02 7.71
CA THR A 244 -15.41 -7.64 8.76
C THR A 244 -16.90 -7.32 8.58
N ILE A 245 -17.79 -8.09 9.19
CA ILE A 245 -19.24 -7.77 9.24
C ILE A 245 -19.46 -6.33 9.71
N GLU A 246 -18.76 -5.90 10.76
CA GLU A 246 -18.88 -4.56 11.34
C GLU A 246 -18.40 -3.49 10.37
N GLY A 247 -17.20 -3.64 9.81
CA GLY A 247 -16.65 -2.70 8.84
C GLY A 247 -17.49 -2.59 7.57
N LEU A 248 -18.02 -3.72 7.08
CA LEU A 248 -18.89 -3.72 5.90
C LEU A 248 -20.30 -3.18 6.19
N LYS A 249 -20.80 -3.27 7.43
CA LYS A 249 -22.03 -2.58 7.85
C LYS A 249 -21.83 -1.07 7.92
N GLU A 250 -20.70 -0.61 8.43
CA GLU A 250 -20.31 0.80 8.42
C GLU A 250 -20.19 1.31 6.98
N LEU A 251 -19.53 0.56 6.09
CA LEU A 251 -19.47 0.87 4.66
C LEU A 251 -20.88 0.93 4.07
N LYS A 252 -21.74 -0.07 4.30
CA LYS A 252 -23.13 -0.09 3.81
C LYS A 252 -23.91 1.15 4.26
N ALA A 253 -23.65 1.62 5.48
CA ALA A 253 -24.24 2.84 5.99
C ALA A 253 -23.72 4.12 5.28
N ALA A 254 -22.59 4.09 4.58
CA ALA A 254 -22.11 5.20 3.75
C ALA A 254 -22.52 5.08 2.25
N LEU A 255 -23.30 4.07 1.87
CA LEU A 255 -23.71 3.83 0.47
C LEU A 255 -25.13 4.29 0.16
N ASN A 256 -25.35 4.71 -1.09
CA ASN A 256 -26.68 4.74 -1.71
C ASN A 256 -27.17 3.31 -2.01
N LYS A 257 -28.49 3.13 -2.14
CA LYS A 257 -29.11 1.79 -2.30
C LYS A 257 -28.65 1.07 -3.58
N ASP A 258 -28.41 1.84 -4.63
CA ASP A 258 -27.95 1.38 -5.93
C ASP A 258 -26.44 1.52 -6.08
N ALA A 259 -25.67 1.73 -5.00
CA ALA A 259 -24.23 1.93 -5.09
C ALA A 259 -23.50 0.71 -5.68
N LEU A 260 -22.35 1.00 -6.27
CA LEU A 260 -21.37 0.02 -6.72
C LEU A 260 -20.21 0.00 -5.73
N VAL A 261 -19.82 -1.19 -5.28
CA VAL A 261 -18.58 -1.41 -4.52
C VAL A 261 -17.62 -2.17 -5.41
N ILE A 262 -16.37 -1.72 -5.48
CA ILE A 262 -15.29 -2.34 -6.23
C ILE A 262 -14.14 -2.59 -5.25
N VAL A 263 -13.57 -3.79 -5.27
CA VAL A 263 -12.43 -4.19 -4.44
C VAL A 263 -11.33 -4.69 -5.36
N ASN A 264 -10.17 -4.03 -5.30
CA ASN A 264 -8.95 -4.56 -5.87
C ASN A 264 -8.30 -5.50 -4.83
N PHE A 265 -8.10 -6.77 -5.18
CA PHE A 265 -7.70 -7.80 -4.22
C PHE A 265 -6.51 -8.64 -4.72
N GLN A 266 -5.42 -8.71 -3.96
CA GLN A 266 -4.32 -9.65 -4.25
C GLN A 266 -4.70 -11.05 -3.76
N GLY A 267 -5.39 -11.80 -4.61
CA GLY A 267 -5.89 -13.13 -4.30
C GLY A 267 -6.21 -13.93 -5.55
N GLN A 268 -6.48 -15.22 -5.39
CA GLN A 268 -6.87 -16.10 -6.50
C GLN A 268 -8.19 -16.78 -6.19
N LEU A 269 -9.14 -16.75 -7.13
CA LEU A 269 -10.42 -17.43 -6.97
C LEU A 269 -10.63 -18.55 -7.99
N ASP A 270 -10.12 -18.41 -9.22
CA ASP A 270 -10.17 -19.43 -10.29
C ASP A 270 -8.94 -20.37 -10.21
N THR A 271 -8.86 -21.13 -9.12
CA THR A 271 -7.76 -22.06 -8.82
C THR A 271 -8.28 -23.37 -8.23
N ASP A 272 -7.61 -24.47 -8.55
CA ASP A 272 -7.91 -25.80 -7.98
C ASP A 272 -7.36 -25.95 -6.56
N ASP A 273 -6.46 -25.05 -6.14
CA ASP A 273 -5.93 -25.00 -4.78
C ASP A 273 -6.88 -24.19 -3.87
N LEU A 274 -7.63 -24.93 -3.04
CA LEU A 274 -8.59 -24.34 -2.13
C LEU A 274 -7.96 -23.38 -1.11
N GLU A 275 -6.68 -23.55 -0.76
CA GLU A 275 -5.98 -22.67 0.18
C GLU A 275 -5.75 -21.28 -0.42
N LEU A 276 -5.34 -21.21 -1.69
CA LEU A 276 -5.13 -19.95 -2.41
C LEU A 276 -6.43 -19.13 -2.57
N SER A 277 -7.59 -19.80 -2.55
CA SER A 277 -8.91 -19.17 -2.67
C SER A 277 -9.63 -18.86 -1.35
N ARG A 278 -9.05 -19.21 -0.20
CA ARG A 278 -9.71 -19.00 1.11
C ARG A 278 -10.03 -17.53 1.38
N ALA A 279 -9.05 -16.65 1.20
CA ALA A 279 -9.20 -15.23 1.46
C ALA A 279 -10.29 -14.56 0.58
N PRO A 280 -10.26 -14.64 -0.77
CA PRO A 280 -11.31 -14.02 -1.58
C PRO A 280 -12.69 -14.65 -1.35
N ARG A 281 -12.78 -15.98 -1.09
CA ARG A 281 -14.05 -16.61 -0.71
C ARG A 281 -14.58 -16.06 0.62
N SER A 282 -13.71 -15.88 1.63
CA SER A 282 -14.09 -15.33 2.93
C SER A 282 -14.54 -13.86 2.82
N VAL A 283 -13.83 -13.05 2.03
CA VAL A 283 -14.24 -11.66 1.72
C VAL A 283 -15.64 -11.65 1.11
N ILE A 284 -15.86 -12.39 0.02
CA ILE A 284 -17.15 -12.45 -0.67
C ILE A 284 -18.25 -12.94 0.28
N LYS A 285 -18.02 -14.03 1.03
CA LYS A 285 -18.97 -14.59 1.99
C LYS A 285 -19.33 -13.58 3.09
N THR A 286 -18.36 -12.76 3.53
CA THR A 286 -18.60 -11.73 4.56
C THR A 286 -19.47 -10.60 4.03
N PHE A 287 -19.21 -10.10 2.81
CA PHE A 287 -20.10 -9.17 2.13
C PHE A 287 -21.53 -9.72 1.98
N GLU A 288 -21.67 -10.96 1.49
CA GLU A 288 -22.98 -11.58 1.25
C GLU A 288 -23.76 -11.84 2.54
N SER A 289 -23.08 -12.13 3.66
CA SER A 289 -23.70 -12.36 4.97
C SER A 289 -24.53 -11.16 5.47
N ILE A 290 -24.23 -9.95 5.00
CA ILE A 290 -24.96 -8.71 5.33
C ILE A 290 -25.74 -8.16 4.13
N GLY A 291 -26.01 -9.01 3.13
CA GLY A 291 -26.92 -8.73 2.02
C GLY A 291 -26.32 -7.88 0.89
N TYR A 292 -25.01 -7.90 0.69
CA TYR A 292 -24.45 -7.49 -0.61
C TYR A 292 -24.63 -8.61 -1.63
N LYS A 293 -24.67 -8.24 -2.91
CA LYS A 293 -24.54 -9.16 -4.03
C LYS A 293 -23.19 -8.95 -4.69
N MET A 294 -22.30 -9.94 -4.57
CA MET A 294 -20.91 -9.82 -5.01
C MET A 294 -20.62 -10.70 -6.22
N PHE A 295 -19.62 -10.29 -6.99
CA PHE A 295 -19.12 -10.95 -8.18
C PHE A 295 -17.60 -10.79 -8.22
N ALA A 296 -16.90 -11.80 -8.71
CA ALA A 296 -15.47 -11.76 -8.90
C ALA A 296 -15.16 -11.97 -10.39
N VAL A 297 -14.37 -11.08 -10.97
CA VAL A 297 -14.07 -11.11 -12.41
C VAL A 297 -13.08 -12.22 -12.71
N LYS A 298 -13.36 -12.98 -13.77
CA LYS A 298 -12.41 -13.98 -14.28
C LYS A 298 -11.15 -13.29 -14.81
N ASN A 299 -9.99 -13.72 -14.35
CA ASN A 299 -8.71 -13.20 -14.84
C ASN A 299 -8.39 -13.84 -16.20
N GLU A 300 -7.96 -13.04 -17.19
CA GLU A 300 -7.64 -13.53 -18.54
C GLU A 300 -6.40 -14.43 -18.53
N LYS A 301 -5.48 -14.19 -17.60
CA LYS A 301 -4.30 -15.03 -17.35
C LYS A 301 -4.42 -15.63 -15.96
N LYS A 302 -4.34 -16.96 -15.87
CA LYS A 302 -4.14 -17.68 -14.61
C LYS A 302 -2.71 -17.41 -14.13
N SER A 303 -2.50 -16.25 -13.54
CA SER A 303 -1.25 -15.85 -12.91
C SER A 303 -1.50 -15.67 -11.43
N ILE A 304 -0.61 -16.23 -10.62
CA ILE A 304 -0.62 -16.08 -9.16
C ILE A 304 -0.37 -14.62 -8.77
N SER A 305 0.26 -13.84 -9.65
CA SER A 305 0.60 -12.43 -9.44
C SER A 305 -0.37 -11.46 -10.13
N ALA A 306 -1.60 -11.87 -10.42
CA ALA A 306 -2.60 -10.99 -11.02
C ALA A 306 -3.69 -10.62 -10.01
N ASP A 307 -4.05 -9.34 -9.96
CA ASP A 307 -5.09 -8.86 -9.07
C ASP A 307 -6.46 -9.47 -9.44
N LEU A 308 -7.23 -9.79 -8.41
CA LEU A 308 -8.63 -10.20 -8.50
C LEU A 308 -9.51 -8.97 -8.31
N LEU A 309 -10.30 -8.65 -9.33
CA LEU A 309 -11.31 -7.61 -9.23
C LEU A 309 -12.61 -8.21 -8.70
N ILE A 310 -13.01 -7.81 -7.49
CA ILE A 310 -14.30 -8.15 -6.90
C ILE A 310 -15.20 -6.91 -6.97
N TYR A 311 -16.47 -7.07 -7.30
CA TYR A 311 -17.41 -5.97 -7.34
C TYR A 311 -18.80 -6.41 -6.93
N GLY A 312 -19.63 -5.47 -6.50
CA GLY A 312 -20.98 -5.79 -6.07
C GLY A 312 -21.81 -4.58 -5.71
N THR A 313 -22.97 -4.84 -5.12
CA THR A 313 -23.93 -3.80 -4.73
C THR A 313 -24.62 -4.16 -3.42
N PRO A 314 -24.96 -3.18 -2.56
CA PRO A 314 -25.73 -3.43 -1.35
C PRO A 314 -27.21 -3.74 -1.60
N GLY A 315 -27.70 -3.65 -2.85
CA GLY A 315 -29.09 -4.00 -3.16
C GLY A 315 -29.53 -3.77 -4.61
N SER A 316 -29.93 -2.55 -4.97
CA SER A 316 -30.86 -2.33 -6.09
C SER A 316 -30.22 -2.20 -7.48
N LEU A 317 -28.89 -2.24 -7.59
CA LEU A 317 -28.22 -2.07 -8.88
C LEU A 317 -28.25 -3.35 -9.71
N ASN A 318 -28.87 -3.28 -10.90
CA ASN A 318 -28.76 -4.34 -11.90
C ASN A 318 -27.44 -4.20 -12.69
N ILE A 319 -26.33 -4.67 -12.10
CA ILE A 319 -25.00 -4.51 -12.69
C ILE A 319 -24.90 -5.17 -14.08
N LYS A 320 -25.55 -6.32 -14.29
CA LYS A 320 -25.54 -7.02 -15.60
C LYS A 320 -26.16 -6.17 -16.69
N GLU A 321 -27.29 -5.54 -16.41
CA GLU A 321 -27.95 -4.62 -17.35
C GLU A 321 -27.11 -3.36 -17.57
N ALA A 322 -26.56 -2.78 -16.51
CA ALA A 322 -25.71 -1.59 -16.61
C ALA A 322 -24.45 -1.85 -17.47
N LEU A 323 -23.83 -3.03 -17.33
CA LEU A 323 -22.68 -3.45 -18.15
C LEU A 323 -23.02 -3.75 -19.61
N SER A 324 -24.30 -3.99 -19.94
CA SER A 324 -24.73 -4.22 -21.33
C SER A 324 -24.80 -2.94 -22.16
N GLN A 325 -24.74 -1.78 -21.51
CA GLN A 325 -24.69 -0.47 -22.14
C GLN A 325 -23.24 -0.10 -22.49
N ASN A 326 -23.04 0.91 -23.35
CA ASN A 326 -21.71 1.45 -23.58
C ASN A 326 -21.16 2.07 -22.29
N LEU A 327 -19.99 1.64 -21.87
CA LEU A 327 -19.33 2.20 -20.69
C LEU A 327 -18.79 3.58 -21.05
N ARG A 328 -19.13 4.58 -20.23
CA ARG A 328 -18.67 5.98 -20.40
C ARG A 328 -17.16 6.11 -20.53
N TYR A 329 -16.41 5.18 -19.95
CA TYR A 329 -14.94 5.11 -20.07
C TYR A 329 -14.47 4.98 -21.53
N ASN A 330 -15.20 4.23 -22.35
CA ASN A 330 -14.86 4.04 -23.76
C ASN A 330 -14.94 5.36 -24.55
N ASP A 331 -15.76 6.32 -24.09
CA ASP A 331 -15.93 7.62 -24.75
C ASP A 331 -14.74 8.56 -24.45
N ILE A 332 -14.09 8.41 -23.30
CA ILE A 332 -12.93 9.25 -22.91
C ILE A 332 -11.59 8.66 -23.37
N LEU A 333 -11.53 7.34 -23.58
CA LEU A 333 -10.31 6.64 -23.99
C LEU A 333 -10.63 5.58 -25.07
N PRO A 334 -10.83 6.01 -26.34
CA PRO A 334 -11.29 5.11 -27.40
C PRO A 334 -10.27 4.01 -27.76
N ASN A 335 -9.01 4.18 -27.40
CA ASN A 335 -7.94 3.21 -27.65
C ASN A 335 -7.87 2.09 -26.59
N ASP A 336 -8.62 2.19 -25.49
CA ASP A 336 -8.71 1.17 -24.44
C ASP A 336 -10.18 0.85 -24.16
N HIS A 337 -10.70 -0.16 -24.86
CA HIS A 337 -12.12 -0.51 -24.84
C HIS A 337 -12.40 -1.59 -23.79
N PHE A 338 -13.47 -1.38 -23.02
CA PHE A 338 -14.04 -2.34 -22.08
C PHE A 338 -15.51 -2.61 -22.39
N SER A 339 -15.93 -3.86 -22.19
CA SER A 339 -17.27 -4.37 -22.45
C SER A 339 -17.75 -5.28 -21.33
N ALA A 340 -19.00 -5.74 -21.38
CA ALA A 340 -19.50 -6.74 -20.44
C ALA A 340 -18.64 -8.03 -20.39
N ALA A 341 -17.94 -8.37 -21.48
CA ALA A 341 -17.08 -9.55 -21.54
C ALA A 341 -15.85 -9.44 -20.61
N ASP A 342 -15.40 -8.21 -20.32
CA ASP A 342 -14.29 -7.96 -19.40
C ASP A 342 -14.67 -8.19 -17.93
N TYR A 343 -15.97 -8.23 -17.60
CA TYR A 343 -16.49 -8.32 -16.23
C TYR A 343 -17.25 -9.60 -15.95
N VAL A 344 -17.05 -10.63 -16.78
CA VAL A 344 -17.70 -11.94 -16.61
C VAL A 344 -17.35 -12.50 -15.22
N PRO A 345 -18.37 -12.74 -14.37
CA PRO A 345 -18.15 -13.36 -13.08
C PRO A 345 -17.58 -14.77 -13.25
N ILE A 346 -16.66 -15.17 -12.37
CA ILE A 346 -16.25 -16.56 -12.23
C ILE A 346 -17.51 -17.36 -11.87
N SER A 347 -17.85 -18.37 -12.67
CA SER A 347 -18.99 -19.26 -12.40
C SER A 347 -18.53 -20.55 -11.72
N GLY A 348 -19.35 -21.10 -10.84
CA GLY A 348 -19.15 -22.44 -10.27
C GLY A 348 -18.10 -22.54 -9.17
N TYR A 349 -17.62 -21.43 -8.61
CA TYR A 349 -16.88 -21.48 -7.34
C TYR A 349 -17.86 -21.54 -6.17
N GLU A 350 -17.65 -22.46 -5.25
CA GLU A 350 -18.41 -22.51 -4.01
C GLU A 350 -17.69 -21.68 -2.95
N LEU A 351 -18.44 -20.84 -2.23
CA LEU A 351 -17.88 -20.16 -1.05
C LEU A 351 -17.42 -21.19 -0.01
N GLY A 352 -18.11 -22.33 0.08
CA GLY A 352 -17.75 -23.44 0.96
C GLY A 352 -17.71 -23.05 2.43
N ASP A 353 -17.06 -23.88 3.24
CA ASP A 353 -16.84 -23.63 4.66
C ASP A 353 -15.61 -22.73 4.89
N VAL A 354 -15.70 -21.48 4.44
CA VAL A 354 -14.79 -20.41 4.83
C VAL A 354 -15.41 -19.54 5.90
N GLU A 355 -14.56 -18.98 6.75
CA GLU A 355 -14.96 -18.08 7.83
C GLU A 355 -15.63 -16.81 7.30
N VAL A 356 -16.63 -16.32 8.02
CA VAL A 356 -17.14 -14.95 7.90
C VAL A 356 -16.38 -14.09 8.91
N MET A 357 -15.74 -13.03 8.45
CA MET A 357 -14.86 -12.21 9.29
C MET A 357 -15.68 -11.27 10.18
N THR A 358 -15.26 -11.16 11.44
CA THR A 358 -15.79 -10.19 12.42
C THR A 358 -14.62 -9.40 13.01
N ASP A 359 -14.89 -8.28 13.68
CA ASP A 359 -13.85 -7.51 14.37
C ASP A 359 -13.08 -8.31 15.44
N ASP A 360 -13.75 -9.27 16.09
CA ASP A 360 -13.11 -10.18 17.05
C ASP A 360 -12.25 -11.26 16.36
N LYS A 361 -12.44 -11.48 15.05
CA LYS A 361 -11.76 -12.51 14.27
C LYS A 361 -11.45 -12.05 12.82
N PRO A 362 -10.64 -10.99 12.63
CA PRO A 362 -10.35 -10.42 11.31
C PRO A 362 -9.18 -11.16 10.64
N ASN A 363 -9.34 -12.47 10.37
CA ASN A 363 -8.23 -13.35 9.96
C ASN A 363 -7.77 -13.20 8.50
N LEU A 364 -8.03 -12.08 7.83
CA LEU A 364 -7.79 -11.95 6.38
C LEU A 364 -6.33 -12.20 6.01
N GLU A 365 -5.38 -11.65 6.78
CA GLU A 365 -3.95 -11.79 6.50
C GLU A 365 -3.49 -13.25 6.63
N LEU A 366 -4.02 -13.97 7.62
CA LEU A 366 -3.76 -15.40 7.83
C LEU A 366 -4.35 -16.24 6.68
N LEU A 367 -5.58 -15.95 6.28
CA LEU A 367 -6.25 -16.65 5.17
C LEU A 367 -5.56 -16.39 3.83
N ASN A 368 -4.93 -15.23 3.64
CA ASN A 368 -4.27 -14.86 2.39
C ASN A 368 -2.77 -15.18 2.37
N THR A 369 -2.20 -15.65 3.48
CA THR A 369 -0.77 -15.93 3.63
C THR A 369 -0.18 -16.77 2.47
N PRO A 370 -0.79 -17.88 2.02
CA PRO A 370 -0.23 -18.67 0.91
C PRO A 370 -0.09 -17.88 -0.39
N THR A 371 -1.08 -17.05 -0.73
CA THR A 371 -1.06 -16.22 -1.94
C THR A 371 -0.05 -15.09 -1.81
N VAL A 372 -0.04 -14.39 -0.68
CA VAL A 372 0.87 -13.27 -0.40
C VAL A 372 2.33 -13.72 -0.40
N LEU A 373 2.66 -14.85 0.23
CA LEU A 373 4.02 -15.38 0.23
C LEU A 373 4.52 -15.71 -1.19
N ASN A 374 3.65 -16.28 -2.02
CA ASN A 374 3.99 -16.58 -3.40
C ASN A 374 4.14 -15.30 -4.23
N TRP A 375 3.22 -14.35 -4.06
CA TRP A 375 3.31 -13.03 -4.67
C TRP A 375 4.64 -12.34 -4.32
N ARG A 376 4.97 -12.31 -3.03
CA ARG A 376 6.21 -11.73 -2.52
C ARG A 376 7.44 -12.40 -3.11
N LYS A 377 7.46 -13.73 -3.14
CA LYS A 377 8.55 -14.49 -3.76
C LYS A 377 8.74 -14.10 -5.22
N ASN A 378 7.65 -14.05 -5.99
CA ASN A 378 7.69 -13.65 -7.40
C ASN A 378 8.18 -12.20 -7.57
N LYS A 379 7.68 -11.27 -6.75
CA LYS A 379 8.12 -9.86 -6.80
C LYS A 379 9.58 -9.70 -6.41
N ILE A 380 10.06 -10.44 -5.41
CA ILE A 380 11.47 -10.45 -5.04
C ILE A 380 12.33 -10.96 -6.19
N GLU A 381 11.95 -12.09 -6.78
CA GLU A 381 12.74 -12.76 -7.83
C GLU A 381 12.82 -11.92 -9.11
N TYR A 382 11.69 -11.37 -9.57
CA TYR A 382 11.58 -10.71 -10.87
C TYR A 382 11.74 -9.19 -10.83
N THR A 383 11.46 -8.53 -9.69
CA THR A 383 11.53 -7.08 -9.56
C THR A 383 12.65 -6.66 -8.60
N VAL A 384 12.52 -6.98 -7.32
CA VAL A 384 13.40 -6.44 -6.26
C VAL A 384 14.86 -6.82 -6.48
N ASN A 385 15.15 -8.10 -6.75
CA ASN A 385 16.52 -8.55 -7.00
C ASN A 385 17.16 -7.87 -8.21
N GLY A 386 16.35 -7.56 -9.23
CA GLY A 386 16.80 -6.81 -10.41
C GLY A 386 17.16 -5.38 -10.05
N LEU A 387 16.35 -4.72 -9.24
CA LEU A 387 16.57 -3.37 -8.75
C LEU A 387 17.80 -3.28 -7.84
N ILE A 388 17.95 -4.20 -6.89
CA ILE A 388 19.11 -4.28 -5.98
C ILE A 388 20.40 -4.50 -6.79
N LYS A 389 20.42 -5.43 -7.76
CA LYS A 389 21.58 -5.66 -8.63
C LYS A 389 22.00 -4.41 -9.41
N LYS A 390 21.05 -3.51 -9.67
CA LYS A 390 21.25 -2.23 -10.36
C LYS A 390 21.52 -1.06 -9.40
N GLY A 391 21.66 -1.34 -8.11
CA GLY A 391 22.01 -0.37 -7.07
C GLY A 391 20.86 0.51 -6.60
N VAL A 392 19.60 0.07 -6.76
CA VAL A 392 18.48 0.73 -6.08
C VAL A 392 18.51 0.31 -4.61
N PRO A 393 18.59 1.27 -3.67
CA PRO A 393 18.52 0.99 -2.24
C PRO A 393 17.09 0.62 -1.84
N ILE A 394 16.77 -0.67 -1.89
CA ILE A 394 15.48 -1.22 -1.43
C ILE A 394 15.74 -1.96 -0.13
N TYR A 395 14.98 -1.62 0.91
CA TYR A 395 15.17 -2.16 2.25
C TYR A 395 14.02 -3.05 2.73
#